data_AF-A0AA36LMI2-F1
#
_entry.id   AF-A0AA36LMI2-F1
#
_cell.length_a   1.000
_cell.length_b   1.000
_cell.length_c   1.000
_cell.angle_alpha   90.00
_cell.angle_beta   90.00
_cell.angle_gamma   90.00
#
_symmetry.space_group_name_H-M   'P 1'
#
loop_
_entity.id
_entity.type
_entity.pdbx_description
1 polymer ?
#
loop_
_entity_poly.entity_id
_entity_poly.type
_entity_poly.pdbx_seq_one_letter_code
_entity_poly.pdbx_strand_id
1 'polypeptide(L)'
;MISVDLQFKLAKENPKSGPINSNDYIIYNRCEGYSLGRAVFDDSGCFLYFSVSCAGEAVPYLPEYYDLWAHLPSSLKQGAIP
;
A
#
# COMPACT_ATOMS: atom_id res chain seq x y z
N MET A 1 19.07 6.56 -5.06
CA MET A 1 18.93 6.63 -3.60
C MET A 1 17.73 7.52 -3.31
N ILE A 2 16.54 6.92 -3.14
CA ILE A 2 15.31 7.68 -2.85
C ILE A 2 15.36 7.97 -1.35
N SER A 3 15.35 9.26 -1.00
CA SER A 3 15.47 9.72 0.38
C SER A 3 14.29 9.22 1.22
N VAL A 4 14.61 8.61 2.36
CA VAL A 4 13.65 8.07 3.34
C VAL A 4 12.68 9.16 3.85
N ASP A 5 13.08 10.44 3.79
CA ASP A 5 12.25 11.58 4.17
C ASP A 5 11.03 11.82 3.26
N LEU A 6 11.03 11.32 2.01
CA LEU A 6 9.91 11.54 1.08
C LEU A 6 8.66 10.70 1.41
N GLN A 7 8.80 9.61 2.16
CA GLN A 7 7.68 8.69 2.43
C GLN A 7 6.85 9.07 3.66
N PHE A 8 7.40 9.81 4.63
CA PHE A 8 6.72 10.11 5.90
C PHE A 8 5.72 11.28 5.82
N LYS A 9 5.78 12.13 4.79
CA LYS A 9 4.93 13.34 4.73
C LYS A 9 3.55 13.13 4.09
N LEU A 10 3.37 12.12 3.24
CA LEU A 10 2.12 11.91 2.50
C LEU A 10 1.06 11.09 3.24
N ALA A 11 1.41 10.40 4.33
CA ALA A 11 0.46 9.63 5.14
C ALA A 11 -0.41 10.50 6.08
N LYS A 12 -0.15 11.81 6.18
CA LYS A 12 -0.96 12.74 6.99
C LYS A 12 -2.16 13.32 6.26
N GLU A 13 -2.25 13.16 4.95
CA GLU A 13 -3.38 13.70 4.18
C GLU A 13 -4.42 12.61 3.97
N ASN A 14 -5.58 12.85 4.56
CA ASN A 14 -6.78 12.03 4.49
C ASN A 14 -7.07 11.65 3.02
N PRO A 15 -7.02 10.36 2.62
CA PRO A 15 -7.14 9.95 1.22
C PRO A 15 -8.52 10.18 0.61
N LYS A 16 -9.51 10.64 1.40
CA LYS A 16 -10.87 10.95 0.93
C LYS A 16 -10.97 12.15 -0.02
N SER A 17 -9.93 12.97 -0.20
CA SER A 17 -10.06 14.24 -0.93
C SER A 17 -8.98 14.54 -1.99
N GLY A 18 -8.26 13.53 -2.49
CA GLY A 18 -7.25 13.72 -3.55
C GLY A 18 -7.58 12.97 -4.84
N PRO A 19 -7.30 13.53 -6.04
CA PRO A 19 -7.46 12.83 -7.31
C PRO A 19 -6.28 11.87 -7.56
N ILE A 20 -6.07 10.89 -6.67
CA ILE A 20 -5.02 9.88 -6.81
C ILE A 20 -5.68 8.50 -6.74
N ASN A 21 -6.09 8.00 -7.91
CA ASN A 21 -6.81 6.73 -8.14
C ASN A 21 -5.99 5.46 -7.80
N SER A 22 -5.28 5.44 -6.67
CA SER A 22 -4.39 4.34 -6.29
C SER A 22 -4.40 4.09 -4.80
N ASN A 23 -4.85 2.89 -4.43
CA ASN A 23 -4.62 2.31 -3.12
C ASN A 23 -3.51 1.25 -3.17
N ASP A 24 -2.62 1.29 -4.16
CA ASP A 24 -1.57 0.28 -4.31
C ASP A 24 -0.30 0.73 -3.57
N TYR A 25 0.28 -0.20 -2.80
CA TYR A 25 1.40 0.03 -1.90
C TYR A 25 2.42 -1.10 -2.02
N ILE A 26 3.70 -0.76 -1.86
CA ILE A 26 4.71 -1.74 -1.49
C ILE A 26 4.69 -1.86 0.03
N ILE A 27 4.48 -3.07 0.53
CA ILE A 27 4.56 -3.40 1.95
C ILE A 27 5.78 -4.28 2.20
N TYR A 28 6.39 -4.17 3.38
CA TYR A 28 7.52 -4.98 3.79
C TYR A 28 7.22 -5.67 5.12
N ASN A 29 7.45 -6.97 5.16
CA ASN A 29 7.45 -7.79 6.37
C ASN A 29 8.81 -8.49 6.46
N ARG A 30 9.43 -8.50 7.63
CA ARG A 30 10.74 -9.15 7.87
C ARG A 30 10.81 -10.64 7.52
N CYS A 31 9.70 -11.37 7.64
CA CYS A 31 9.58 -12.80 7.36
C CYS A 31 9.38 -13.08 5.86
N GLU A 32 8.60 -12.25 5.16
CA GLU A 32 8.18 -12.52 3.77
C GLU A 32 8.83 -11.58 2.73
N GLY A 33 9.53 -10.54 3.19
CA GLY A 33 10.13 -9.55 2.32
C GLY A 33 9.13 -8.51 1.82
N TYR A 34 9.31 -8.06 0.58
CA TYR A 34 8.43 -7.05 -0.03
C TYR A 34 7.26 -7.70 -0.76
N SER A 35 6.08 -7.13 -0.59
CA SER A 35 4.86 -7.52 -1.29
C SER A 35 4.13 -6.31 -1.86
N LEU A 36 3.36 -6.54 -2.91
CA LEU A 36 2.41 -5.56 -3.44
C LEU A 36 1.08 -5.74 -2.72
N GLY A 37 0.65 -4.71 -1.98
CA GLY A 37 -0.61 -4.72 -1.23
C GLY A 37 -1.53 -3.60 -1.68
N ARG A 38 -2.84 -3.84 -1.65
CA ARG A 38 -3.85 -2.80 -1.84
C ARG A 38 -4.45 -2.39 -0.51
N ALA A 39 -4.40 -1.10 -0.15
CA ALA A 39 -5.02 -0.61 1.07
C ALA A 39 -6.55 -0.70 0.98
N VAL A 40 -7.14 -1.27 2.04
CA VAL A 40 -8.58 -1.36 2.24
C VAL A 40 -8.96 -0.41 3.36
N PHE A 41 -10.02 0.36 3.14
CA PHE A 41 -10.55 1.35 4.08
C PHE A 41 -12.02 1.05 4.38
N ASP A 42 -12.49 1.45 5.56
CA ASP A 42 -13.92 1.41 5.88
C ASP A 42 -14.69 2.58 5.24
N ASP A 43 -16.01 2.60 5.42
CA ASP A 43 -16.89 3.68 4.93
C ASP A 43 -16.54 5.05 5.53
N SER A 44 -15.92 5.05 6.72
CA SER A 44 -15.44 6.25 7.41
C SER A 44 -14.09 6.74 6.88
N GLY A 45 -13.40 5.96 6.03
CA GLY A 45 -12.09 6.28 5.47
C GLY A 45 -10.93 5.86 6.36
N CYS A 46 -11.20 5.11 7.43
CA CYS A 46 -10.18 4.55 8.30
C CYS A 46 -9.52 3.35 7.61
N PHE A 47 -8.19 3.30 7.65
CA PHE A 47 -7.44 2.15 7.13
C PHE A 47 -7.77 0.89 7.95
N LEU A 48 -8.01 -0.22 7.25
CA LEU A 48 -8.30 -1.52 7.86
C LEU A 48 -7.11 -2.49 7.73
N TYR A 49 -6.70 -2.80 6.50
CA TYR A 49 -5.63 -3.75 6.19
C TYR A 49 -5.13 -3.58 4.76
N PHE A 50 -4.04 -4.27 4.40
CA PHE A 50 -3.62 -4.45 3.01
C PHE A 50 -4.13 -5.78 2.45
N SER A 51 -4.74 -5.79 1.27
CA SER A 51 -5.06 -7.01 0.54
C SER A 51 -3.88 -7.37 -0.36
N VAL A 52 -3.28 -8.53 -0.16
CA VAL A 52 -2.11 -9.03 -0.92
C VAL A 52 -2.53 -10.26 -1.72
N SER A 53 -2.02 -10.41 -2.95
CA SER A 53 -2.20 -11.65 -3.72
C SER A 53 -1.08 -12.63 -3.40
N CYS A 54 -1.42 -13.73 -2.74
CA CYS A 54 -0.50 -14.82 -2.41
C CYS A 54 -1.02 -16.09 -3.06
N ALA A 55 -0.22 -16.69 -3.96
CA ALA A 55 -0.58 -17.92 -4.68
C ALA A 55 -1.95 -17.89 -5.40
N GLY A 56 -2.39 -16.72 -5.85
CA GLY A 56 -3.68 -16.54 -6.54
C GLY A 56 -4.86 -16.28 -5.61
N GLU A 57 -4.65 -16.27 -4.30
CA GLU A 57 -5.66 -15.91 -3.30
C GLU A 57 -5.39 -14.53 -2.71
N ALA A 58 -6.46 -13.78 -2.43
CA ALA A 58 -6.38 -12.50 -1.75
C ALA A 58 -6.33 -12.73 -0.23
N VAL A 59 -5.20 -12.39 0.39
CA VAL A 59 -4.96 -12.58 1.83
C VAL A 59 -4.88 -11.20 2.52
N PRO A 60 -5.59 -11.01 3.65
CA PRO A 60 -5.49 -9.77 4.41
C PRO A 60 -4.19 -9.73 5.22
N TYR A 61 -3.49 -8.61 5.10
CA TYR A 61 -2.31 -8.25 5.87
C TYR A 61 -2.67 -7.15 6.86
N LEU A 62 -2.81 -7.53 8.13
CA LEU A 62 -3.15 -6.61 9.22
C LEU A 62 -1.99 -5.65 9.54
N PRO A 63 -2.26 -4.47 10.14
CA PRO A 63 -1.27 -3.48 10.54
C PRO A 63 -0.01 -4.03 11.22
N GLU A 64 -0.21 -4.99 12.12
CA GLU A 64 0.82 -5.64 12.92
C GLU A 64 1.74 -6.57 12.11
N TYR A 65 1.35 -6.95 10.88
CA TYR A 65 2.09 -7.89 10.04
C TYR A 65 3.09 -7.21 9.12
N TYR A 66 3.21 -5.88 9.09
CA TYR A 66 4.20 -5.23 8.24
C TYR A 66 5.04 -4.26 9.04
N ASP A 67 6.33 -4.20 8.71
CA ASP A 67 7.30 -3.32 9.32
C ASP A 67 7.29 -1.94 8.64
N LEU A 68 7.08 -1.89 7.32
CA LEU A 68 7.12 -0.65 6.51
C LEU A 68 6.13 -0.72 5.33
N TRP A 69 5.69 0.45 4.84
CA TRP A 69 4.89 0.56 3.62
C TRP A 69 5.11 1.89 2.89
N ALA A 70 4.93 1.89 1.56
CA ALA A 70 5.10 3.08 0.72
C ALA A 70 4.09 3.09 -0.44
N HIS A 71 3.52 4.26 -0.73
CA HIS A 71 2.57 4.44 -1.83
C HIS A 71 3.25 4.28 -3.19
N LEU A 72 2.60 3.58 -4.11
CA LEU A 72 3.11 3.42 -5.46
C LEU A 72 2.69 4.58 -6.37
N PRO A 73 3.65 5.26 -7.01
CA PRO A 73 3.33 6.27 -8.00
C PRO A 73 2.59 5.64 -9.19
N SER A 74 1.58 6.34 -9.69
CA SER A 74 0.71 5.89 -10.79
C SER A 74 1.47 5.50 -12.06
N SER A 75 2.67 6.04 -12.28
CA SER A 75 3.53 5.72 -13.43
C SER A 75 4.07 4.29 -13.42
N LEU A 76 4.22 3.67 -12.23
CA LEU A 76 4.69 2.29 -12.11
C LEU A 76 3.59 1.25 -12.37
N LYS A 77 2.32 1.69 -12.50
CA LYS A 77 1.18 0.80 -12.79
C LYS A 77 1.13 0.30 -14.22
N GLN A 78 1.77 0.98 -15.16
CA GLN A 78 1.70 0.65 -16.59
C GLN A 78 2.54 -0.58 -17.00
N GLY A 79 3.22 -1.24 -16.06
CA GLY A 79 4.01 -2.46 -16.32
C GLY A 79 3.39 -3.76 -15.80
N ALA A 80 2.31 -3.70 -15.01
CA ALA A 80 1.61 -4.89 -14.56
C ALA A 80 0.55 -5.25 -15.63
N ILE A 81 0.94 -6.17 -16.52
CA ILE A 81 0.12 -6.71 -17.62
C ILE A 81 -1.23 -7.23 -17.05
N PRO A 82 -2.36 -6.99 -17.74
CA PRO A 82 -3.72 -7.30 -17.30
C PRO A 82 -3.99 -8.78 -17.00
#